data_AF-A0A9X0KUI8-F1
#
_entry.id   AF-A0A9X0KUI8-F1
#
_cell.length_a   1.000
_cell.length_b   1.000
_cell.length_c   1.000
_cell.angle_alpha   90.00
_cell.angle_beta   90.00
_cell.angle_gamma   90.00
#
_symmetry.space_group_name_H-M   'P 1'
#
loop_
_entity.id
_entity.type
_entity.pdbx_description
1 polymer ?
#
loop_
_entity_poly.entity_id
_entity_poly.type
_entity_poly.pdbx_seq_one_letter_code
_entity_poly.pdbx_strand_id
1 'polypeptide(L)'
;MDDSDYLRLLTIQAEQANAFLSNARKWERERWVCQRLLQGLNIAHRNEDFTPATEEPPDVLFRDGRFEVFFVLDEGRRLNDEWREELARRRSAFSLSQLVRREAKPKRIPASELLHRLAPTLRKKSTNYRERGIDLGGLDIIAFASLKREVLDLNSHFPPPTEYLRQGWRSLSLVGPTFARVLFAHPGAPDFLRTNLGRSVVFDVGISL
;
A
#
# COMPACT_ATOMS: atom_id res chain seq x y z
N MET A 1 -30.15 6.25 -24.11
CA MET A 1 -28.68 6.07 -24.25
C MET A 1 -28.53 4.88 -25.17
N ASP A 2 -27.97 5.07 -26.36
CA ASP A 2 -27.76 4.01 -27.35
C ASP A 2 -26.53 3.16 -26.97
N ASP A 3 -26.57 1.86 -27.23
CA ASP A 3 -25.52 0.91 -26.87
C ASP A 3 -24.17 1.27 -27.52
N SER A 4 -24.20 1.97 -28.65
CA SER A 4 -23.00 2.46 -29.33
C SER A 4 -22.31 3.63 -28.60
N ASP A 5 -23.08 4.50 -27.93
CA ASP A 5 -22.54 5.59 -27.11
C ASP A 5 -21.95 5.05 -25.80
N TYR A 6 -22.58 4.03 -25.22
CA TYR A 6 -22.05 3.34 -24.04
C TYR A 6 -20.73 2.62 -24.34
N LEU A 7 -20.62 1.93 -25.49
CA LEU A 7 -19.39 1.28 -25.95
C LEU A 7 -18.27 2.28 -26.29
N ARG A 8 -18.59 3.45 -26.85
CA ARG A 8 -17.60 4.54 -27.05
C ARG A 8 -17.11 5.13 -25.74
N LEU A 9 -18.00 5.32 -24.77
CA LEU A 9 -17.65 5.83 -23.44
C LEU A 9 -16.75 4.84 -22.69
N LEU A 10 -17.03 3.53 -22.81
CA LEU A 10 -16.17 2.47 -22.26
C LEU A 10 -14.80 2.39 -22.95
N THR A 11 -14.74 2.61 -24.27
CA THR A 11 -13.48 2.61 -25.04
C THR A 11 -12.60 3.81 -24.66
N ILE A 12 -13.17 5.03 -24.60
CA ILE A 12 -12.45 6.24 -24.17
C ILE A 12 -11.97 6.12 -22.71
N GLN A 13 -12.78 5.50 -21.84
CA GLN A 13 -12.37 5.22 -20.46
C GLN A 13 -11.24 4.18 -20.38
N ALA A 14 -11.26 3.14 -21.21
CA ALA A 14 -10.20 2.13 -21.28
C ALA A 14 -8.88 2.71 -21.81
N GLU A 15 -8.93 3.61 -22.79
CA GLU A 15 -7.77 4.33 -23.32
C GLU A 15 -7.18 5.32 -22.32
N GLN A 16 -8.03 6.07 -21.60
CA GLN A 16 -7.58 6.96 -20.51
C GLN A 16 -7.02 6.19 -19.30
N ALA A 17 -7.56 5.00 -19.01
CA ALA A 17 -7.02 4.12 -17.98
C ALA A 17 -5.66 3.53 -18.41
N ASN A 18 -5.49 3.13 -19.68
CA ASN A 18 -4.19 2.70 -20.22
C ASN A 18 -3.11 3.80 -20.09
N ALA A 19 -3.45 5.06 -20.38
CA ALA A 19 -2.53 6.19 -20.19
C ALA A 19 -2.17 6.44 -18.71
N PHE A 20 -3.10 6.17 -17.78
CA PHE A 20 -2.88 6.23 -16.33
C PHE A 20 -1.92 5.13 -15.83
N LEU A 21 -1.90 3.98 -16.48
CA LEU A 21 -1.23 2.77 -16.00
C LEU A 21 0.19 2.59 -16.53
N SER A 22 0.71 3.56 -17.27
CA SER A 22 2.12 3.63 -17.63
C SER A 22 2.98 4.05 -16.43
N ASN A 23 4.31 3.83 -16.51
CA ASN A 23 5.28 4.30 -15.50
C ASN A 23 5.12 5.79 -15.11
N ALA A 24 4.42 6.58 -15.93
CA ALA A 24 4.08 7.98 -15.68
C ALA A 24 3.29 8.25 -14.38
N ARG A 25 2.72 7.23 -13.71
CA ARG A 25 1.98 7.41 -12.44
C ARG A 25 2.49 6.59 -11.26
N LYS A 26 3.76 6.14 -11.33
CA LYS A 26 4.46 5.52 -10.19
C LYS A 26 4.28 6.36 -8.92
N TRP A 27 4.58 7.66 -9.03
CA TRP A 27 4.43 8.66 -7.98
C TRP A 27 3.03 8.72 -7.37
N GLU A 28 1.98 8.82 -8.19
CA GLU A 28 0.61 8.91 -7.68
C GLU A 28 0.22 7.68 -6.86
N ARG A 29 0.70 6.50 -7.27
CA ARG A 29 0.42 5.22 -6.61
C ARG A 29 1.09 5.13 -5.24
N GLU A 30 2.35 5.52 -5.15
CA GLU A 30 3.12 5.48 -3.89
C GLU A 30 2.62 6.53 -2.91
N ARG A 31 2.27 7.72 -3.42
CA ARG A 31 1.57 8.74 -2.63
C ARG A 31 0.25 8.22 -2.08
N TRP A 32 -0.57 7.54 -2.89
CA TRP A 32 -1.84 6.99 -2.43
C TRP A 32 -1.67 5.96 -1.30
N VAL A 33 -0.64 5.10 -1.37
CA VAL A 33 -0.31 4.16 -0.29
C VAL A 33 0.03 4.92 1.00
N CYS A 34 0.81 6.00 0.90
CA CYS A 34 1.13 6.84 2.06
C CYS A 34 -0.12 7.49 2.66
N GLN A 35 -1.03 8.02 1.82
CA GLN A 35 -2.30 8.59 2.28
C GLN A 35 -3.15 7.58 3.04
N ARG A 36 -3.22 6.34 2.56
CA ARG A 36 -3.93 5.24 3.23
C ARG A 36 -3.35 4.92 4.60
N LEU A 37 -2.02 4.88 4.72
CA LEU A 37 -1.38 4.75 6.03
C LEU A 37 -1.82 5.90 6.95
N LEU A 38 -1.66 7.14 6.51
CA LEU A 38 -1.98 8.32 7.32
C LEU A 38 -3.46 8.38 7.73
N GLN A 39 -4.39 8.00 6.85
CA GLN A 39 -5.81 7.85 7.20
C GLN A 39 -6.01 6.79 8.27
N GLY A 40 -5.38 5.62 8.15
CA GLY A 40 -5.44 4.58 9.18
C GLY A 40 -4.87 5.05 10.52
N LEU A 41 -3.84 5.89 10.49
CA LEU A 41 -3.25 6.47 11.69
C LEU A 41 -3.98 7.72 12.19
N ASN A 42 -5.09 8.12 11.55
CA ASN A 42 -5.84 9.35 11.83
C ASN A 42 -4.96 10.62 11.80
N ILE A 43 -4.07 10.70 10.81
CA ILE A 43 -3.16 11.83 10.59
C ILE A 43 -3.72 12.71 9.47
N ALA A 44 -4.08 13.94 9.82
CA ALA A 44 -4.53 14.94 8.86
C ALA A 44 -3.44 15.24 7.83
N HIS A 45 -3.83 15.23 6.56
CA HIS A 45 -2.94 15.48 5.42
C HIS A 45 -3.73 16.02 4.22
N ARG A 46 -3.03 16.68 3.31
CA ARG A 46 -3.50 17.16 2.01
C ARG A 46 -2.60 16.63 0.90
N ASN A 47 -3.10 16.64 -0.34
CA ASN A 47 -2.33 16.17 -1.50
C ASN A 47 -1.02 16.95 -1.71
N GLU A 48 -1.00 18.23 -1.32
CA GLU A 48 0.15 19.15 -1.41
C GLU A 48 1.24 18.89 -0.35
N ASP A 49 0.92 18.13 0.71
CA ASP A 49 1.88 17.80 1.77
C ASP A 49 2.89 16.71 1.35
N PHE A 50 2.68 16.09 0.19
CA PHE A 50 3.51 15.00 -0.33
C PHE A 50 4.40 15.50 -1.46
N THR A 51 5.69 15.23 -1.35
CA THR A 51 6.67 15.56 -2.40
C THR A 51 7.47 14.32 -2.80
N PRO A 52 7.80 14.16 -4.09
CA PRO A 52 8.73 13.11 -4.50
C PRO A 52 10.12 13.44 -3.96
N ALA A 53 10.90 12.42 -3.62
CA ALA A 53 12.30 12.64 -3.31
C ALA A 53 13.06 13.03 -4.59
N THR A 54 14.09 13.87 -4.45
CA THR A 54 14.99 14.21 -5.56
C THR A 54 15.79 12.99 -6.04
N GLU A 55 16.11 12.08 -5.11
CA GLU A 55 16.83 10.83 -5.37
C GLU A 55 16.14 9.67 -4.63
N GLU A 56 15.94 8.56 -5.33
CA GLU A 56 15.32 7.36 -4.75
C GLU A 56 16.39 6.37 -4.22
N PRO A 57 16.18 5.78 -3.03
CA PRO A 57 15.06 5.93 -2.09
C PRO A 57 15.20 7.16 -1.15
N PRO A 58 14.11 7.67 -0.54
CA PRO A 58 12.73 7.14 -0.52
C PRO A 58 11.90 7.50 -1.76
N ASP A 59 10.72 6.91 -1.92
CA ASP A 59 9.77 7.26 -2.98
C ASP A 59 8.97 8.54 -2.65
N VAL A 60 8.52 8.69 -1.40
CA VAL A 60 7.59 9.75 -0.97
C VAL A 60 8.07 10.42 0.31
N LEU A 61 8.07 11.75 0.31
CA LEU A 61 8.32 12.57 1.50
C LEU A 61 6.98 13.13 2.02
N PHE A 62 6.81 13.11 3.35
CA PHE A 62 5.69 13.74 4.04
C PHE A 62 6.12 14.12 5.45
N ARG A 63 6.17 15.42 5.75
CA ARG A 63 6.76 15.95 7.00
C ARG A 63 8.16 15.33 7.20
N ASP A 64 8.43 14.74 8.35
CA ASP A 64 9.69 14.06 8.65
C ASP A 64 9.77 12.62 8.12
N GLY A 65 8.67 12.11 7.53
CA GLY A 65 8.55 10.78 6.96
C GLY A 65 9.26 10.66 5.61
N ARG A 66 10.00 9.55 5.44
CA ARG A 66 10.79 9.22 4.26
C ARG A 66 10.35 7.85 3.75
N PHE A 67 9.21 7.83 3.06
CA PHE A 67 8.50 6.60 2.75
C PHE A 67 9.04 5.89 1.52
N GLU A 68 9.46 4.66 1.74
CA GLU A 68 9.86 3.71 0.71
C GLU A 68 8.74 2.67 0.55
N VAL A 69 8.09 2.67 -0.61
CA VAL A 69 6.86 1.92 -0.83
C VAL A 69 7.15 0.68 -1.67
N PHE A 70 6.54 -0.44 -1.27
CA PHE A 70 6.51 -1.62 -2.13
C PHE A 70 5.21 -2.39 -2.00
N PHE A 71 4.95 -3.24 -2.99
CA PHE A 71 3.70 -3.96 -3.14
C PHE A 71 3.92 -5.45 -2.89
N VAL A 72 3.02 -6.06 -2.12
CA VAL A 72 2.92 -7.50 -1.87
C VAL A 72 1.59 -7.97 -2.45
N LEU A 73 1.67 -8.68 -3.58
CA LEU A 73 0.52 -9.18 -4.35
C LEU A 73 0.57 -10.71 -4.45
N ASP A 74 -0.53 -11.35 -4.86
CA ASP A 74 -0.50 -12.79 -5.17
C ASP A 74 0.37 -13.08 -6.40
N GLU A 75 0.88 -14.31 -6.46
CA GLU A 75 1.69 -14.80 -7.57
C GLU A 75 0.93 -14.71 -8.91
N GLY A 76 1.64 -14.26 -9.96
CA GLY A 76 1.06 -14.06 -11.30
C GLY A 76 0.18 -12.82 -11.47
N ARG A 77 -0.06 -12.04 -10.41
CA ARG A 77 -0.81 -10.77 -10.51
C ARG A 77 0.09 -9.62 -10.91
N ARG A 78 -0.43 -8.75 -11.78
CA ARG A 78 0.22 -7.52 -12.21
C ARG A 78 -0.50 -6.32 -11.60
N LEU A 79 0.27 -5.47 -10.95
CA LEU A 79 -0.20 -4.26 -10.26
C LEU A 79 -1.04 -3.33 -11.15
N ASN A 80 -0.75 -3.31 -12.46
CA ASN A 80 -1.44 -2.46 -13.45
C ASN A 80 -2.90 -2.88 -13.68
N ASP A 81 -3.23 -4.17 -13.55
CA ASP A 81 -4.57 -4.67 -13.83
C ASP A 81 -5.52 -4.41 -12.65
N GLU A 82 -5.04 -4.60 -11.41
CA GLU A 82 -5.82 -4.30 -10.20
C GLU A 82 -6.16 -2.83 -10.07
N TRP A 83 -5.21 -1.95 -10.38
CA TRP A 83 -5.44 -0.53 -10.27
C TRP A 83 -6.42 -0.03 -11.33
N ARG A 84 -6.44 -0.66 -12.51
CA ARG A 84 -7.47 -0.43 -13.52
C ARG A 84 -8.86 -0.79 -12.99
N GLU A 85 -8.99 -1.97 -12.39
CA GLU A 85 -10.26 -2.44 -11.82
C GLU A 85 -10.73 -1.57 -10.65
N GLU A 86 -9.82 -1.17 -9.76
CA GLU A 86 -10.12 -0.35 -8.59
C GLU A 86 -10.45 1.11 -8.96
N LEU A 87 -9.73 1.71 -9.91
CA LEU A 87 -10.01 3.05 -10.41
C LEU A 87 -11.29 3.08 -11.27
N ALA A 88 -11.54 2.03 -12.06
CA ALA A 88 -12.80 1.86 -12.78
C ALA A 88 -13.98 1.71 -11.80
N ARG A 89 -13.82 0.92 -10.72
CA ARG A 89 -14.82 0.76 -9.65
C ARG A 89 -15.14 2.08 -8.95
N ARG A 90 -14.13 2.88 -8.60
CA ARG A 90 -14.34 4.20 -7.98
C ARG A 90 -15.02 5.20 -8.91
N ARG A 91 -14.81 5.07 -10.21
CA ARG A 91 -15.46 5.91 -11.23
C ARG A 91 -16.88 5.43 -11.59
N SER A 92 -17.19 4.15 -11.38
CA SER A 92 -18.48 3.54 -11.77
C SER A 92 -19.45 3.27 -10.61
N ALA A 93 -19.01 3.41 -9.35
CA ALA A 93 -19.87 3.19 -8.19
C ALA A 93 -20.86 4.36 -8.00
N PHE A 94 -22.12 4.15 -8.41
CA PHE A 94 -23.26 5.03 -8.09
C PHE A 94 -24.25 4.40 -7.09
N SER A 95 -24.05 3.15 -6.65
CA SER A 95 -24.77 2.54 -5.50
C SER A 95 -24.08 1.29 -4.92
N LEU A 96 -24.30 1.02 -3.61
CA LEU A 96 -23.72 -0.08 -2.82
C LEU A 96 -24.03 -1.50 -3.35
N SER A 97 -25.15 -1.69 -4.05
CA SER A 97 -25.59 -2.99 -4.55
C SER A 97 -24.78 -3.49 -5.75
N GLN A 98 -24.09 -2.61 -6.47
CA GLN A 98 -23.23 -2.96 -7.61
C GLN A 98 -21.83 -3.45 -7.21
N LEU A 99 -21.46 -3.34 -5.93
CA LEU A 99 -20.18 -3.83 -5.37
C LEU A 99 -20.22 -5.31 -4.95
N VAL A 100 -21.39 -5.94 -4.94
CA VAL A 100 -21.56 -7.31 -4.44
C VAL A 100 -21.16 -8.32 -5.52
N ARG A 101 -19.87 -8.65 -5.60
CA ARG A 101 -19.45 -9.88 -6.26
C ARG A 101 -19.70 -11.08 -5.36
N ARG A 102 -20.25 -12.16 -5.93
CA ARG A 102 -20.15 -13.51 -5.36
C ARG A 102 -18.73 -14.05 -5.59
N GLU A 103 -17.72 -13.40 -5.01
CA GLU A 103 -16.38 -13.97 -4.95
C GLU A 103 -16.33 -15.03 -3.83
N ALA A 104 -15.57 -16.11 -4.06
CA ALA A 104 -15.34 -17.12 -3.04
C ALA A 104 -14.79 -16.46 -1.78
N LYS A 105 -15.26 -16.86 -0.59
CA LYS A 105 -14.79 -16.28 0.67
C LYS A 105 -13.26 -16.39 0.73
N PRO A 106 -12.53 -15.26 0.83
CA PRO A 106 -11.08 -15.31 0.86
C PRO A 106 -10.62 -16.07 2.10
N LYS A 107 -9.55 -16.86 1.92
CA LYS A 107 -8.95 -17.64 3.00
C LYS A 107 -8.29 -16.69 4.00
N ARG A 108 -8.51 -16.90 5.29
CA ARG A 108 -7.77 -16.13 6.30
C ARG A 108 -6.34 -16.65 6.41
N ILE A 109 -5.37 -15.74 6.41
CA ILE A 109 -3.95 -16.05 6.67
C ILE A 109 -3.49 -15.39 7.97
N PRO A 110 -2.63 -16.05 8.75
CA PRO A 110 -2.06 -15.46 9.95
C PRO A 110 -1.05 -14.36 9.59
N ALA A 111 -0.80 -13.46 10.54
CA ALA A 111 0.15 -12.35 10.39
C ALA A 111 1.57 -12.86 10.10
N SER A 112 2.00 -13.98 10.70
CA SER A 112 3.29 -14.59 10.41
C SER A 112 3.48 -14.94 8.94
N GLU A 113 2.44 -15.43 8.27
CA GLU A 113 2.47 -15.77 6.85
C GLU A 113 2.56 -14.51 5.99
N LEU A 114 1.77 -13.47 6.32
CA LEU A 114 1.88 -12.19 5.62
C LEU A 114 3.30 -11.62 5.76
N LEU A 115 3.87 -11.60 6.97
CA LEU A 115 5.23 -11.13 7.20
C LEU A 115 6.22 -11.94 6.34
N HIS A 116 6.12 -13.27 6.31
CA HIS A 116 7.00 -14.09 5.48
C HIS A 116 7.01 -13.66 4.01
N ARG A 117 5.87 -13.21 3.46
CA ARG A 117 5.76 -12.72 2.08
C ARG A 117 6.46 -11.38 1.83
N LEU A 118 6.72 -10.58 2.86
CA LEU A 118 7.52 -9.36 2.73
C LEU A 118 9.02 -9.67 2.58
N ALA A 119 9.48 -10.81 3.12
CA ALA A 119 10.90 -11.10 3.29
C ALA A 119 11.71 -11.07 1.98
N PRO A 120 11.26 -11.67 0.86
CA PRO A 120 12.03 -11.64 -0.39
C PRO A 120 12.31 -10.22 -0.89
N THR A 121 11.29 -9.35 -0.88
CA THR A 121 11.41 -7.96 -1.34
C THR A 121 12.28 -7.13 -0.41
N LEU A 122 12.09 -7.27 0.90
CA LEU A 122 12.88 -6.53 1.89
C LEU A 122 14.35 -6.96 1.91
N ARG A 123 14.64 -8.27 1.78
CA ARG A 123 16.02 -8.76 1.63
C ARG A 123 16.68 -8.14 0.42
N LYS A 124 16.05 -8.25 -0.75
CA LYS A 124 16.55 -7.69 -2.01
C LYS A 124 16.80 -6.18 -1.90
N LYS A 125 15.84 -5.40 -1.38
CA LYS A 125 16.02 -3.96 -1.17
C LYS A 125 17.16 -3.67 -0.19
N SER A 126 17.21 -4.34 0.96
CA SER A 126 18.25 -4.11 1.96
C SER A 126 19.66 -4.40 1.42
N THR A 127 19.83 -5.45 0.61
CA THR A 127 21.12 -5.75 -0.04
C THR A 127 21.46 -4.69 -1.06
N ASN A 128 20.57 -4.43 -2.03
CA ASN A 128 20.82 -3.48 -3.10
C ASN A 128 21.11 -2.05 -2.57
N TYR A 129 20.44 -1.64 -1.50
CA TYR A 129 20.61 -0.30 -0.93
C TYR A 129 21.93 -0.19 -0.17
N ARG A 130 22.34 -1.22 0.55
CA ARG A 130 23.67 -1.26 1.19
C ARG A 130 24.80 -1.24 0.16
N GLU A 131 24.67 -1.99 -0.94
CA GLU A 131 25.65 -1.98 -2.04
C GLU A 131 25.79 -0.59 -2.67
N ARG A 132 24.71 0.20 -2.67
CA ARG A 132 24.69 1.60 -3.13
C ARG A 132 25.11 2.61 -2.07
N GLY A 133 25.47 2.18 -0.86
CA GLY A 133 25.84 3.07 0.25
C GLY A 133 24.69 3.87 0.86
N ILE A 134 23.44 3.44 0.66
CA ILE A 134 22.25 4.12 1.19
C ILE A 134 22.05 3.74 2.67
N ASP A 135 21.83 4.76 3.51
CA ASP A 135 21.47 4.58 4.91
C ASP A 135 20.01 4.11 5.06
N LEU A 136 19.83 2.84 5.43
CA LEU A 136 18.52 2.23 5.68
C LEU A 136 17.85 2.84 6.92
N GLY A 137 18.64 3.33 7.88
CA GLY A 137 18.16 3.97 9.10
C GLY A 137 17.48 5.32 8.86
N GLY A 138 17.55 5.84 7.62
CA GLY A 138 16.82 7.01 7.17
C GLY A 138 15.49 6.72 6.46
N LEU A 139 15.11 5.44 6.26
CA LEU A 139 13.97 5.05 5.43
C LEU A 139 12.82 4.43 6.23
N ASP A 140 11.61 4.92 5.97
CA ASP A 140 10.36 4.41 6.53
C ASP A 140 9.65 3.50 5.52
N ILE A 141 9.68 2.20 5.74
CA ILE A 141 9.13 1.26 4.77
C ILE A 141 7.60 1.18 4.89
N ILE A 142 6.90 1.20 3.76
CA ILE A 142 5.48 0.83 3.68
C ILE A 142 5.29 -0.35 2.73
N ALA A 143 4.82 -1.47 3.28
CA ALA A 143 4.38 -2.62 2.50
C ALA A 143 2.88 -2.52 2.24
N PHE A 144 2.48 -2.28 0.99
CA PHE A 144 1.09 -2.40 0.58
C PHE A 144 0.75 -3.86 0.22
N ALA A 145 -0.02 -4.53 1.06
CA ALA A 145 -0.44 -5.91 0.90
C ALA A 145 -1.89 -6.00 0.39
N SER A 146 -2.05 -6.43 -0.87
CA SER A 146 -3.35 -6.66 -1.51
C SER A 146 -3.41 -8.08 -2.05
N LEU A 147 -3.96 -8.98 -1.24
CA LEU A 147 -4.15 -10.39 -1.60
C LEU A 147 -5.64 -10.58 -1.96
N LYS A 148 -5.93 -11.14 -3.14
CA LYS A 148 -7.31 -11.30 -3.64
C LYS A 148 -7.97 -12.55 -3.09
N ARG A 149 -7.18 -13.61 -2.91
CA ARG A 149 -7.67 -14.91 -2.46
C ARG A 149 -7.58 -15.06 -0.94
N GLU A 150 -6.92 -14.11 -0.28
CA GLU A 150 -6.58 -14.21 1.12
C GLU A 150 -6.79 -12.88 1.83
N VAL A 151 -7.16 -12.95 3.10
CA VAL A 151 -7.31 -11.78 3.97
C VAL A 151 -6.51 -12.03 5.23
N LEU A 152 -5.80 -10.99 5.68
CA LEU A 152 -5.08 -11.02 6.94
C LEU A 152 -6.05 -11.22 8.11
N ASP A 153 -5.80 -12.24 8.92
CA ASP A 153 -6.45 -12.39 10.21
C ASP A 153 -5.79 -11.46 11.23
N LEU A 154 -6.37 -10.28 11.44
CA LEU A 154 -5.86 -9.30 12.39
C LEU A 154 -5.93 -9.74 13.86
N ASN A 155 -6.69 -10.80 14.16
CA ASN A 155 -6.72 -11.40 15.49
C ASN A 155 -5.53 -12.35 15.72
N SER A 156 -4.82 -12.73 14.67
CA SER A 156 -3.63 -13.57 14.80
C SER A 156 -2.47 -12.78 15.41
N HIS A 157 -1.64 -13.48 16.19
CA HIS A 157 -0.47 -12.87 16.80
C HIS A 157 0.54 -12.42 15.73
N PHE A 158 0.96 -11.14 15.81
CA PHE A 158 2.09 -10.64 15.02
C PHE A 158 3.40 -11.02 15.72
N PRO A 159 4.20 -11.94 15.17
CA PRO A 159 5.46 -12.29 15.78
C PRO A 159 6.42 -11.08 15.74
N PRO A 160 7.38 -11.00 16.68
CA PRO A 160 8.40 -9.95 16.65
C PRO A 160 9.09 -9.89 15.28
N PRO A 161 9.16 -8.71 14.62
CA PRO A 161 9.72 -8.56 13.27
C PRO A 161 11.25 -8.55 13.26
N THR A 162 11.88 -9.53 13.92
CA THR A 162 13.32 -9.54 14.21
C THR A 162 14.20 -9.53 12.96
N GLU A 163 13.77 -10.19 11.88
CA GLU A 163 14.49 -10.14 10.61
C GLU A 163 14.55 -8.71 10.05
N TYR A 164 13.43 -7.99 10.07
CA TYR A 164 13.32 -6.64 9.50
C TYR A 164 14.00 -5.60 10.39
N LEU A 165 13.96 -5.78 11.72
CA LEU A 165 14.74 -4.98 12.65
C LEU A 165 16.25 -5.11 12.38
N ARG A 166 16.75 -6.32 12.14
CA ARG A 166 18.17 -6.55 11.78
C ARG A 166 18.56 -5.98 10.42
N GLN A 167 17.59 -5.67 9.55
CA GLN A 167 17.88 -4.99 8.30
C GLN A 167 18.23 -3.50 8.52
N GLY A 168 17.80 -2.89 9.62
CA GLY A 168 18.20 -1.53 9.99
C GLY A 168 17.34 -0.43 9.40
N TRP A 169 16.11 -0.73 8.95
CA TRP A 169 15.15 0.29 8.52
C TRP A 169 14.76 1.22 9.67
N ARG A 170 14.41 2.47 9.39
CA ARG A 170 13.93 3.41 10.41
C ARG A 170 12.58 3.00 10.99
N SER A 171 11.69 2.52 10.13
CA SER A 171 10.37 1.99 10.50
C SER A 171 9.85 1.04 9.42
N LEU A 172 8.85 0.24 9.78
CA LEU A 172 8.11 -0.60 8.84
C LEU A 172 6.61 -0.58 9.19
N SER A 173 5.80 -0.22 8.20
CA SER A 173 4.35 -0.23 8.28
C SER A 173 3.74 -1.15 7.23
N LEU A 174 2.60 -1.74 7.57
CA LEU A 174 1.74 -2.51 6.68
C LEU A 174 0.51 -1.69 6.35
N VAL A 175 0.12 -1.70 5.09
CA VAL A 175 -1.15 -1.16 4.63
C VAL A 175 -1.80 -2.21 3.74
N GLY A 176 -3.08 -2.46 3.93
CA GLY A 176 -3.89 -3.23 3.00
C GLY A 176 -5.19 -2.50 2.69
N PRO A 177 -6.04 -3.07 1.82
CA PRO A 177 -7.33 -2.47 1.48
C PRO A 177 -8.21 -2.23 2.71
N THR A 178 -8.11 -3.09 3.72
CA THR A 178 -8.97 -3.09 4.91
C THR A 178 -8.24 -2.83 6.21
N PHE A 179 -6.94 -2.54 6.18
CA PHE A 179 -6.18 -2.34 7.41
C PHE A 179 -4.93 -1.46 7.25
N ALA A 180 -4.45 -0.92 8.36
CA ALA A 180 -3.12 -0.35 8.49
C ALA A 180 -2.50 -0.75 9.84
N ARG A 181 -1.19 -0.92 9.89
CA ARG A 181 -0.46 -1.27 11.11
C ARG A 181 0.99 -0.80 11.05
N VAL A 182 1.48 -0.18 12.11
CA VAL A 182 2.93 0.05 12.29
C VAL A 182 3.54 -1.17 12.99
N LEU A 183 4.46 -1.87 12.33
CA LEU A 183 5.13 -3.05 12.91
C LEU A 183 6.23 -2.64 13.89
N PHE A 184 7.07 -1.71 13.47
CA PHE A 184 8.08 -1.09 14.34
C PHE A 184 8.42 0.31 13.82
N ALA A 185 8.95 1.13 14.73
CA ALA A 185 9.45 2.47 14.46
C ALA A 185 10.53 2.79 15.50
N HIS A 186 11.74 3.10 15.04
CA HIS A 186 12.85 3.47 15.92
C HIS A 186 12.67 4.89 16.48
N PRO A 187 13.43 5.30 17.52
CA PRO A 187 13.30 6.63 18.13
C PRO A 187 13.43 7.81 17.16
N GLY A 188 14.20 7.66 16.08
CA GLY A 188 14.36 8.67 15.03
C GLY A 188 13.27 8.66 13.95
N ALA A 189 12.28 7.77 14.03
CA ALA A 189 11.14 7.74 13.12
C ALA A 189 10.12 8.84 13.49
N PRO A 190 9.28 9.30 12.53
CA PRO A 190 8.25 10.29 12.80
C PRO A 190 7.34 9.93 13.97
N ASP A 191 6.97 10.93 14.78
CA ASP A 191 6.16 10.76 15.99
C ASP A 191 4.89 9.98 15.73
N PHE A 192 4.19 10.28 14.64
CA PHE A 192 2.93 9.62 14.30
C PHE A 192 3.09 8.11 13.99
N LEU A 193 4.28 7.64 13.59
CA LEU A 193 4.55 6.20 13.47
C LEU A 193 4.85 5.61 14.86
N ARG A 194 5.64 6.31 15.67
CA ARG A 194 6.02 5.86 17.03
C ARG A 194 4.81 5.74 17.95
N THR A 195 3.89 6.71 17.92
CA THR A 195 2.68 6.70 18.76
C THR A 195 1.66 5.65 18.35
N ASN A 196 1.78 5.07 17.14
CA ASN A 196 0.88 4.04 16.63
C ASN A 196 1.54 2.64 16.59
N LEU A 197 2.66 2.46 17.28
CA LEU A 197 3.36 1.18 17.36
C LEU A 197 2.45 0.06 17.86
N GLY A 198 2.41 -1.05 17.12
CA GLY A 198 1.67 -2.24 17.52
C GLY A 198 0.14 -2.10 17.45
N ARG A 199 -0.38 -0.95 17.01
CA ARG A 199 -1.81 -0.74 16.76
C ARG A 199 -2.17 -1.22 15.35
N SER A 200 -3.16 -2.09 15.26
CA SER A 200 -3.84 -2.40 13.99
C SER A 200 -5.10 -1.55 13.91
N VAL A 201 -5.28 -0.86 12.78
CA VAL A 201 -6.51 -0.15 12.45
C VAL A 201 -7.19 -0.91 11.32
N VAL A 202 -8.45 -1.24 11.52
CA VAL A 202 -9.31 -1.85 10.50
C VAL A 202 -10.07 -0.71 9.85
N PHE A 203 -10.13 -0.70 8.53
CA PHE A 203 -11.02 0.18 7.80
C PHE A 203 -12.38 -0.50 7.68
N ASP A 204 -13.45 0.17 8.12
CA ASP A 204 -14.80 -0.33 7.92
C ASP A 204 -15.12 -0.44 6.42
N VAL A 205 -15.93 -1.45 6.07
CA VAL A 205 -16.48 -1.67 4.73
C VAL A 205 -17.42 -0.51 4.38
N GLY A 206 -16.84 0.63 4.00
CA GLY A 206 -17.54 1.91 3.80
C GLY A 206 -16.68 3.14 4.11
N ILE A 207 -15.62 3.00 4.90
CA ILE A 207 -14.63 4.05 5.21
C ILE A 207 -13.26 3.71 4.57
N SER A 208 -12.99 2.44 4.26
CA SER A 208 -11.96 2.09 3.29
C SER A 208 -12.44 2.37 1.87
N LEU A 209 -11.65 3.19 1.16
CA LEU A 209 -11.66 3.49 -0.28
C LEU A 209 -12.21 4.87 -0.59
#